data_AF-A0A968Q606-F1
#
_entry.id   AF-A0A968Q606-F1
#
_cell.length_a   1.000
_cell.length_b   1.000
_cell.length_c   1.000
_cell.angle_alpha   90.00
_cell.angle_beta   90.00
_cell.angle_gamma   90.00
#
_symmetry.space_group_name_H-M   'P 1'
#
loop_
_entity.id
_entity.type
_entity.pdbx_description
1 polymer ?
#
loop_
_entity_poly.entity_id
_entity_poly.type
_entity_poly.pdbx_seq_one_letter_code
_entity_poly.pdbx_strand_id
1 'polypeptide(L)'
;MFWHEAGQGDTIIFLHGSWHTSSQWLPVIHQLAPRFHCLAPDLLGFGESSSSRKPLSITLQVHALHDLLAALRIQRCVFAAHSLGTWVALQYALHYPQQVGGLALMYPEGLVTQDVRSRWRLERWLTRPLSPLPWLLSATALLPSRLKPKAQTSVWQRYQVLHQSPAASPIIISAAGGGDRR
;
A
#
# COMPACT_ATOMS: atom_id res chain seq x y z
N MET A 1 -11.55 8.21 6.83
CA MET A 1 -10.18 8.33 6.29
C MET A 1 -9.74 9.77 6.45
N PHE A 2 -8.45 9.99 6.69
CA PHE A 2 -7.81 11.29 6.57
C PHE A 2 -7.41 11.55 5.11
N TRP A 3 -7.34 12.82 4.70
CA TRP A 3 -6.86 13.19 3.37
C TRP A 3 -6.28 14.61 3.33
N HIS A 4 -5.43 14.86 2.34
CA HIS A 4 -5.06 16.20 1.88
C HIS A 4 -5.88 16.58 0.64
N GLU A 5 -6.25 17.85 0.55
CA GLU A 5 -7.07 18.40 -0.55
C GLU A 5 -6.57 19.79 -0.94
N ALA A 6 -6.49 20.06 -2.24
CA ALA A 6 -6.14 21.39 -2.74
C ALA A 6 -6.64 21.60 -4.18
N GLY A 7 -6.92 22.85 -4.53
CA GLY A 7 -7.32 23.22 -5.88
C GLY A 7 -8.79 22.95 -6.19
N GLN A 8 -9.17 23.20 -7.45
CA GLN A 8 -10.53 23.05 -7.96
C GLN A 8 -10.49 22.58 -9.43
N GLY A 9 -11.61 22.09 -9.95
CA GLY A 9 -11.74 21.61 -11.34
C GLY A 9 -11.78 20.09 -11.45
N ASP A 10 -11.21 19.55 -12.53
CA ASP A 10 -11.15 18.10 -12.74
C ASP A 10 -10.37 17.42 -11.61
N THR A 11 -10.90 16.29 -11.13
CA THR A 11 -10.39 15.64 -9.91
C THR A 11 -9.30 14.63 -10.21
N ILE A 12 -8.17 14.76 -9.52
CA ILE A 12 -7.07 13.79 -9.49
C ILE A 12 -6.97 13.21 -8.07
N ILE A 13 -7.07 11.89 -7.96
CA ILE A 13 -6.90 11.16 -6.70
C ILE A 13 -5.50 10.55 -6.65
N PHE A 14 -4.76 10.87 -5.59
CA PHE A 14 -3.38 10.43 -5.39
C PHE A 14 -3.30 9.32 -4.33
N LEU A 15 -2.90 8.11 -4.72
CA LEU A 15 -2.82 6.95 -3.82
C LEU A 15 -1.37 6.57 -3.51
N HIS A 16 -1.02 6.56 -2.22
CA HIS A 16 0.34 6.29 -1.73
C HIS A 16 0.67 4.78 -1.67
N GLY A 17 1.96 4.46 -1.48
CA GLY A 17 2.44 3.07 -1.31
C GLY A 17 2.38 2.57 0.14
N SER A 18 2.65 1.26 0.33
CA SER A 18 2.58 0.53 1.62
C SER A 18 3.40 1.12 2.79
N TRP A 19 4.43 1.91 2.52
CA TRP A 19 5.31 2.46 3.57
C TRP A 19 5.28 3.98 3.60
N HIS A 20 4.29 4.57 2.95
CA HIS A 20 4.12 6.01 2.81
C HIS A 20 2.73 6.42 3.32
N THR A 21 2.49 7.73 3.33
CA THR A 21 1.17 8.33 3.55
C THR A 21 0.85 9.26 2.38
N SER A 22 -0.33 9.87 2.39
CA SER A 22 -0.75 10.91 1.45
C SER A 22 0.26 12.04 1.29
N SER A 23 1.07 12.31 2.31
CA SER A 23 2.15 13.31 2.28
C SER A 23 3.17 13.08 1.15
N GLN A 24 3.32 11.84 0.66
CA GLN A 24 4.11 11.47 -0.52
C GLN A 24 3.81 12.35 -1.73
N TRP A 25 2.57 12.83 -1.85
CA TRP A 25 2.09 13.54 -3.02
C TRP A 25 2.08 15.06 -2.89
N LEU A 26 2.36 15.62 -1.71
CA LEU A 26 2.30 17.07 -1.49
C LEU A 26 3.13 17.88 -2.51
N PRO A 27 4.37 17.48 -2.89
CA PRO A 27 5.13 18.22 -3.89
C PRO A 27 4.48 18.23 -5.28
N VAL A 28 3.75 17.17 -5.64
CA VAL A 28 3.03 17.04 -6.91
C VAL A 28 1.72 17.83 -6.85
N ILE A 29 0.98 17.70 -5.75
CA ILE A 29 -0.26 18.45 -5.49
C ILE A 29 0.02 19.95 -5.56
N HIS A 30 1.10 20.43 -4.96
CA HIS A 30 1.47 21.84 -5.01
C HIS A 30 1.62 22.37 -6.44
N GLN A 31 2.09 21.54 -7.37
CA GLN A 31 2.26 21.91 -8.78
C GLN A 31 0.96 21.80 -9.59
N LEU A 32 0.05 20.90 -9.22
CA LEU A 32 -1.16 20.60 -9.99
C LEU A 32 -2.43 21.30 -9.46
N ALA A 33 -2.48 21.63 -8.17
CA ALA A 33 -3.59 22.31 -7.51
C ALA A 33 -4.03 23.63 -8.16
N PRO A 34 -3.15 24.41 -8.84
CA PRO A 34 -3.61 25.59 -9.59
C PRO A 34 -4.57 25.28 -10.75
N ARG A 35 -4.64 24.02 -11.21
CA ARG A 35 -5.42 23.61 -12.39
C ARG A 35 -6.40 22.47 -12.14
N PHE A 36 -6.17 21.68 -11.11
CA PHE A 36 -6.92 20.47 -10.82
C PHE A 36 -7.36 20.43 -9.37
N HIS A 37 -8.49 19.78 -9.13
CA HIS A 37 -8.87 19.38 -7.79
C HIS A 37 -8.04 18.15 -7.39
N CYS A 38 -7.13 18.33 -6.44
CA CYS A 38 -6.18 17.31 -6.02
C CYS A 38 -6.59 16.74 -4.67
N LEU A 39 -6.82 15.43 -4.60
CA LEU A 39 -7.18 14.73 -3.36
C LEU A 39 -6.19 13.60 -3.09
N ALA A 40 -5.58 13.57 -1.91
CA ALA A 40 -4.68 12.50 -1.50
C ALA A 40 -5.14 11.90 -0.17
N PRO A 41 -5.92 10.80 -0.19
CA PRO A 41 -6.30 10.11 1.04
C PRO A 41 -5.15 9.26 1.59
N ASP A 42 -5.11 9.16 2.92
CA ASP A 42 -4.41 8.06 3.58
C ASP A 42 -5.28 6.80 3.47
N LEU A 43 -4.73 5.72 2.92
CA LEU A 43 -5.38 4.41 2.91
C LEU A 43 -5.62 3.93 4.34
N LEU A 44 -6.62 3.05 4.54
CA LEU A 44 -6.96 2.56 5.88
C LEU A 44 -5.78 1.88 6.56
N GLY A 45 -5.52 2.27 7.82
CA GLY A 45 -4.39 1.79 8.61
C GLY A 45 -3.06 2.51 8.33
N PHE A 46 -3.04 3.52 7.45
CA PHE A 46 -1.87 4.33 7.16
C PHE A 46 -2.06 5.77 7.63
N GLY A 47 -0.95 6.43 7.96
CA GLY A 47 -0.93 7.83 8.37
C GLY A 47 -1.95 8.14 9.46
N GLU A 48 -2.78 9.14 9.21
CA GLU A 48 -3.84 9.60 10.13
C GLU A 48 -5.20 8.89 9.87
N SER A 49 -5.27 8.01 8.87
CA SER A 49 -6.46 7.21 8.62
C SER A 49 -6.60 6.11 9.67
N SER A 50 -7.77 6.07 10.30
CA SER A 50 -8.16 5.01 11.23
C SER A 50 -7.93 3.62 10.63
N SER A 51 -7.40 2.69 11.43
CA SER A 51 -7.39 1.28 11.07
C SER A 51 -8.82 0.69 11.12
N SER A 52 -9.00 -0.46 10.47
CA SER A 52 -10.27 -1.18 10.49
C SER A 52 -10.30 -2.23 11.59
N ARG A 53 -11.49 -2.50 12.13
CA ARG A 53 -11.74 -3.69 12.97
C ARG A 53 -11.69 -4.99 12.17
N LYS A 54 -11.91 -4.91 10.85
CA LYS A 54 -11.78 -6.05 9.92
C LYS A 54 -10.34 -6.14 9.42
N PRO A 55 -9.87 -7.35 9.02
CA PRO A 55 -8.59 -7.48 8.34
C PRO A 55 -8.51 -6.53 7.14
N LEU A 56 -7.38 -5.81 7.04
CA LEU A 56 -7.15 -4.94 5.91
C LEU A 56 -6.97 -5.78 4.64
N SER A 57 -7.83 -5.54 3.65
CA SER A 57 -7.79 -6.17 2.32
C SER A 57 -7.90 -5.09 1.25
N ILE A 58 -7.50 -5.42 0.01
CA ILE A 58 -7.62 -4.49 -1.11
C ILE A 58 -9.08 -4.11 -1.37
N THR A 59 -10.00 -5.08 -1.29
CA THR A 59 -11.44 -4.83 -1.41
C THR A 59 -11.94 -3.84 -0.36
N LEU A 60 -11.47 -3.95 0.88
CA LEU A 60 -11.81 -2.98 1.92
C LEU A 60 -11.26 -1.58 1.61
N GLN A 61 -10.03 -1.48 1.10
CA GLN A 61 -9.46 -0.20 0.68
C GLN A 61 -10.27 0.44 -0.46
N VAL A 62 -10.71 -0.36 -1.43
CA VAL A 62 -11.54 0.09 -2.56
C VAL A 62 -12.90 0.60 -2.09
N HIS A 63 -13.59 -0.13 -1.22
CA HIS A 63 -14.89 0.31 -0.68
C HIS A 63 -14.74 1.58 0.15
N ALA A 64 -13.73 1.65 1.02
CA ALA A 64 -13.49 2.86 1.81
C ALA A 64 -13.22 4.06 0.89
N LEU A 65 -12.40 3.89 -0.14
CA LEU A 65 -12.13 4.92 -1.14
C LEU A 65 -13.43 5.35 -1.85
N HIS A 66 -14.28 4.39 -2.23
CA HIS A 66 -15.56 4.69 -2.86
C HIS A 66 -16.48 5.51 -1.95
N ASP A 67 -16.59 5.12 -0.68
CA ASP A 67 -17.40 5.83 0.31
C ASP A 67 -16.90 7.28 0.51
N LEU A 68 -15.58 7.49 0.51
CA LEU A 68 -15.00 8.83 0.55
C LEU A 68 -15.36 9.65 -0.69
N LEU A 69 -15.18 9.10 -1.89
CA LEU A 69 -15.49 9.81 -3.13
C LEU A 69 -16.98 10.15 -3.22
N ALA A 70 -17.86 9.24 -2.78
CA ALA A 70 -19.30 9.47 -2.70
C ALA A 70 -19.64 10.59 -1.70
N ALA A 71 -19.02 10.59 -0.51
CA ALA A 71 -19.21 11.63 0.49
C ALA A 71 -18.78 13.01 0.00
N LEU A 72 -17.69 13.07 -0.78
CA LEU A 72 -17.20 14.30 -1.42
C LEU A 72 -17.92 14.63 -2.74
N ARG A 73 -18.90 13.83 -3.15
CA ARG A 73 -19.67 13.98 -4.40
C ARG A 73 -18.80 14.00 -5.66
N ILE A 74 -17.66 13.30 -5.63
CA ILE A 74 -16.76 13.15 -6.77
C ILE A 74 -17.33 12.06 -7.68
N GLN A 75 -17.84 12.47 -8.85
CA GLN A 75 -18.49 11.55 -9.78
C GLN A 75 -17.51 10.90 -10.77
N ARG A 76 -16.44 11.62 -11.12
CA ARG A 76 -15.41 11.14 -12.05
C ARG A 76 -14.05 11.70 -11.67
N CYS A 77 -13.02 10.87 -11.72
CA CYS A 77 -11.66 11.27 -11.38
C CYS A 77 -10.60 10.51 -12.18
N VAL A 78 -9.38 11.03 -12.18
CA VAL A 78 -8.18 10.34 -12.65
C VAL A 78 -7.40 9.86 -11.42
N PHE A 79 -6.86 8.65 -11.46
CA PHE A 79 -5.96 8.17 -10.40
C PHE A 79 -4.50 8.37 -10.78
N ALA A 80 -3.72 8.91 -9.85
CA ALA A 80 -2.26 8.86 -9.84
C ALA A 80 -1.81 8.00 -8.65
N ALA A 81 -1.13 6.87 -8.90
CA ALA A 81 -0.96 5.86 -7.87
C ALA A 81 0.45 5.24 -7.86
N HIS A 82 0.93 4.87 -6.67
CA HIS A 82 2.26 4.30 -6.45
C HIS A 82 2.19 3.01 -5.62
N SER A 83 2.88 1.93 -6.05
CA SER A 83 2.98 0.64 -5.31
C SER A 83 1.60 0.13 -4.87
N LEU A 84 1.31 -0.02 -3.57
CA LEU A 84 0.01 -0.45 -3.06
C LEU A 84 -1.16 0.35 -3.63
N GLY A 85 -0.98 1.67 -3.77
CA GLY A 85 -1.99 2.54 -4.35
C GLY A 85 -2.38 2.13 -5.76
N THR A 86 -1.46 1.57 -6.57
CA THR A 86 -1.81 1.13 -7.92
C THR A 86 -2.76 -0.06 -7.89
N TRP A 87 -2.60 -0.94 -6.92
CA TRP A 87 -3.46 -2.11 -6.80
C TRP A 87 -4.87 -1.69 -6.38
N VAL A 88 -4.97 -0.75 -5.44
CA VAL A 88 -6.25 -0.14 -5.05
C VAL A 88 -6.89 0.58 -6.25
N ALA A 89 -6.14 1.41 -6.99
CA ALA A 89 -6.65 2.12 -8.18
C ALA A 89 -7.13 1.17 -9.27
N LEU A 90 -6.38 0.10 -9.57
CA LEU A 90 -6.76 -0.91 -10.56
C LEU A 90 -8.04 -1.64 -10.14
N GLN A 91 -8.12 -2.08 -8.88
CA GLN A 91 -9.32 -2.74 -8.38
C GLN A 91 -10.52 -1.80 -8.35
N TYR A 92 -10.31 -0.53 -8.00
CA TYR A 92 -11.35 0.50 -8.07
C TYR A 92 -11.88 0.65 -9.50
N ALA A 93 -10.99 0.76 -10.49
CA ALA A 93 -11.37 0.89 -11.90
C ALA A 93 -12.15 -0.33 -12.42
N LEU A 94 -11.86 -1.54 -11.91
CA LEU A 94 -12.61 -2.76 -12.25
C LEU A 94 -14.03 -2.75 -11.67
N HIS A 95 -14.23 -2.19 -10.47
CA HIS A 95 -15.53 -2.17 -9.80
C HIS A 95 -16.40 -0.96 -10.22
N TYR A 96 -15.78 0.20 -10.49
CA TYR A 96 -16.46 1.47 -10.76
C TYR A 96 -15.94 2.14 -12.04
N PRO A 97 -15.95 1.44 -13.20
CA PRO A 97 -15.28 1.93 -14.41
C PRO A 97 -15.83 3.27 -14.92
N GLN A 98 -17.12 3.55 -14.71
CA GLN A 98 -17.75 4.81 -15.14
C GLN A 98 -17.21 6.04 -14.40
N GLN A 99 -16.65 5.85 -13.19
CA GLN A 99 -16.10 6.92 -12.37
C GLN A 99 -14.62 7.20 -12.68
N VAL A 100 -13.98 6.39 -13.52
CA VAL A 100 -12.54 6.49 -13.80
C VAL A 100 -12.30 7.12 -15.17
N GLY A 101 -11.75 8.34 -15.17
CA GLY A 101 -11.34 9.07 -16.37
C GLY A 101 -9.98 8.65 -16.91
N GLY A 102 -9.11 8.09 -16.06
CA GLY A 102 -7.77 7.65 -16.44
C GLY A 102 -6.96 7.12 -15.26
N LEU A 103 -5.85 6.44 -15.56
CA LEU A 103 -4.95 5.84 -14.59
C LEU A 103 -3.49 6.18 -14.94
N ALA A 104 -2.75 6.75 -14.00
CA ALA A 104 -1.30 6.92 -14.03
C ALA A 104 -0.68 6.08 -12.90
N LEU A 105 -0.07 4.94 -13.26
CA LEU A 105 0.38 3.92 -12.31
C LEU A 105 1.91 3.84 -12.29
N MET A 106 2.50 3.93 -11.10
CA MET A 106 3.95 3.85 -10.88
C MET A 106 4.30 2.67 -9.98
N TYR A 107 5.24 1.84 -10.44
CA TYR A 107 5.68 0.63 -9.73
C TYR A 107 4.50 -0.29 -9.32
N PRO A 108 3.74 -0.82 -10.30
CA PRO A 108 2.47 -1.45 -10.00
C PRO A 108 2.62 -2.71 -9.14
N GLU A 109 1.96 -2.71 -7.98
CA GLU A 109 1.82 -3.87 -7.10
C GLU A 109 0.51 -4.62 -7.42
N GLY A 110 0.44 -5.93 -7.13
CA GLY A 110 -0.72 -6.77 -7.43
C GLY A 110 -0.71 -7.45 -8.80
N LEU A 111 0.20 -7.08 -9.71
CA LEU A 111 0.49 -7.85 -10.92
C LEU A 111 1.41 -9.04 -10.57
N VAL A 112 0.81 -10.19 -10.27
CA VAL A 112 1.54 -11.38 -9.82
C VAL A 112 2.21 -12.08 -11.00
N THR A 113 3.48 -11.76 -11.25
CA THR A 113 4.36 -12.62 -12.05
C THR A 113 4.87 -13.81 -11.22
N GLN A 114 5.34 -14.90 -11.85
CA GLN A 114 5.76 -16.10 -11.12
C GLN A 114 6.90 -15.82 -10.13
N ASP A 115 7.86 -14.95 -10.49
CA ASP A 115 9.01 -14.60 -9.64
C ASP A 115 8.60 -13.84 -8.36
N VAL A 116 7.61 -12.98 -8.49
CA VAL A 116 7.08 -12.17 -7.39
C VAL A 116 6.39 -13.08 -6.37
N ARG A 117 5.65 -14.10 -6.82
CA ARG A 117 4.97 -15.09 -5.96
C ARG A 117 5.93 -15.88 -5.05
N SER A 118 7.14 -16.19 -5.54
CA SER A 118 8.15 -16.95 -4.78
C SER A 118 8.76 -16.11 -3.66
N ARG A 119 9.02 -14.81 -3.91
CA ARG A 119 9.54 -13.87 -2.91
C ARG A 119 8.54 -13.63 -1.77
N TRP A 120 7.27 -13.40 -2.09
CA TRP A 120 6.26 -13.16 -1.06
C TRP A 120 5.97 -14.38 -0.17
N ARG A 121 6.13 -15.61 -0.67
CA ARG A 121 6.01 -16.83 0.16
C ARG A 121 7.05 -16.87 1.27
N LEU A 122 8.28 -16.46 0.96
CA LEU A 122 9.35 -16.35 1.96
C LEU A 122 9.03 -15.28 3.00
N GLU A 123 8.58 -14.10 2.58
CA GLU A 123 8.19 -13.02 3.49
C GLU A 123 7.02 -13.39 4.41
N ARG A 124 6.02 -14.11 3.89
CA ARG A 124 4.91 -14.64 4.69
C ARG A 124 5.35 -15.69 5.71
N TRP A 125 6.39 -16.47 5.42
CA TRP A 125 6.96 -17.39 6.39
C TRP A 125 7.72 -16.63 7.50
N LEU A 126 8.41 -15.55 7.14
CA LEU A 126 9.15 -14.69 8.06
C LEU A 126 8.26 -13.89 9.03
N THR A 127 7.05 -13.52 8.64
CA THR A 127 6.10 -12.74 9.45
C THR A 127 5.11 -13.57 10.26
N ARG A 128 5.22 -14.90 10.25
CA ARG A 128 4.36 -15.77 11.08
C ARG A 128 4.70 -15.60 12.57
N PRO A 129 3.69 -15.50 13.46
CA PRO A 129 3.88 -15.26 14.90
C PRO A 129 4.64 -16.38 15.64
N LEU A 130 4.88 -17.53 14.99
CA LEU A 130 5.61 -18.67 15.55
C LEU A 130 6.88 -19.02 14.75
N SER A 131 7.39 -18.13 13.88
CA SER A 131 8.66 -18.43 13.20
C SER A 131 9.83 -18.27 14.19
N PRO A 132 10.74 -19.25 14.33
CA PRO A 132 11.93 -19.12 15.18
C PRO A 132 13.01 -18.24 14.54
N LEU A 133 12.80 -17.75 13.31
CA LEU A 133 13.82 -17.01 12.57
C LEU A 133 14.20 -15.67 13.17
N PRO A 134 13.28 -14.82 13.67
CA PRO A 134 13.64 -13.59 14.35
C PRO A 134 14.57 -13.87 15.52
N TRP A 135 14.33 -14.94 16.30
CA TRP A 135 15.18 -15.35 17.41
C TRP A 135 16.55 -15.87 16.94
N LEU A 136 16.59 -16.71 15.90
CA LEU A 136 17.84 -17.20 15.31
C LEU A 136 18.67 -16.06 14.69
N LEU A 137 18.04 -15.13 13.97
CA LEU A 137 18.69 -13.96 13.38
C LEU A 137 19.16 -12.96 14.46
N SER A 138 18.41 -12.82 15.56
CA SER A 138 18.81 -12.03 16.73
C SER A 138 20.00 -12.65 17.46
N ALA A 139 20.06 -13.97 17.58
CA ALA A 139 21.17 -14.67 18.23
C ALA A 139 22.51 -14.45 17.50
N THR A 140 22.48 -14.31 16.17
CA THR A 140 23.66 -13.94 15.37
C THR A 140 23.93 -12.43 15.32
N ALA A 141 23.11 -11.57 15.95
CA ALA A 141 23.37 -10.13 16.00
C ALA A 141 24.64 -9.80 16.81
N LEU A 142 25.01 -10.68 17.74
CA LEU A 142 26.22 -10.62 18.58
C LEU A 142 27.51 -11.04 17.85
N LEU A 143 27.41 -11.63 16.65
CA LEU A 143 28.60 -12.00 15.87
C LEU A 143 29.31 -10.74 15.32
N PRO A 144 30.65 -10.75 15.24
CA PRO A 144 31.41 -9.74 14.49
C PRO A 144 30.89 -9.60 13.05
N SER A 145 30.86 -8.37 12.53
CA SER A 145 30.33 -8.05 11.19
C SER A 145 30.93 -8.89 10.04
N ARG A 146 32.16 -9.38 10.21
CA ARG A 146 32.86 -10.27 9.26
C ARG A 146 32.28 -11.69 9.19
N LEU A 147 31.57 -12.12 10.23
CA LEU A 147 30.98 -13.46 10.35
C LEU A 147 29.46 -13.47 10.10
N LYS A 148 28.84 -12.30 9.91
CA LYS A 148 27.40 -12.20 9.63
C LYS A 148 27.13 -12.65 8.18
N PRO A 149 26.28 -13.67 7.95
CA PRO A 149 25.86 -14.03 6.60
C PRO A 149 25.19 -12.84 5.92
N LYS A 150 25.52 -12.55 4.65
CA LYS A 150 24.86 -11.46 3.89
C LYS A 150 23.33 -11.59 3.87
N ALA A 151 22.81 -12.83 3.92
CA ALA A 151 21.38 -13.13 4.01
C ALA A 151 20.76 -12.75 5.37
N GLN A 152 21.54 -12.70 6.45
CA GLN A 152 21.05 -12.31 7.77
C GLN A 152 20.69 -10.82 7.79
N THR A 153 21.54 -9.97 7.21
CA THR A 153 21.32 -8.52 7.17
C THR A 153 20.10 -8.17 6.34
N SER A 154 19.90 -8.82 5.19
CA SER A 154 18.77 -8.55 4.30
C SER A 154 17.43 -9.00 4.89
N VAL A 155 17.38 -10.18 5.53
CA VAL A 155 16.16 -10.67 6.19
C VAL A 155 15.83 -9.84 7.42
N TRP A 156 16.84 -9.41 8.19
CA TRP A 156 16.61 -8.59 9.37
C TRP A 156 16.15 -7.17 9.05
N GLN A 157 16.72 -6.55 8.02
CA GLN A 157 16.20 -5.28 7.49
C GLN A 157 14.77 -5.43 6.97
N ARG A 158 14.46 -6.53 6.27
CA ARG A 158 13.10 -6.81 5.78
C ARG A 158 12.10 -6.98 6.94
N TYR A 159 12.49 -7.69 7.99
CA TYR A 159 11.70 -7.85 9.21
C TYR A 159 11.43 -6.50 9.87
N GLN A 160 12.46 -5.66 10.05
CA GLN A 160 12.30 -4.32 10.61
C GLN A 160 11.33 -3.46 9.78
N VAL A 161 11.46 -3.46 8.45
CA VAL A 161 10.53 -2.76 7.56
C VAL A 161 9.10 -3.28 7.74
N LEU A 162 8.91 -4.60 7.77
CA LEU A 162 7.58 -5.22 7.94
C LEU A 162 6.92 -4.86 9.28
N HIS A 163 7.72 -4.58 10.31
CA HIS A 163 7.25 -4.18 11.63
C HIS A 163 7.08 -2.66 11.81
N GLN A 164 7.59 -1.83 10.89
CA GLN A 164 7.41 -0.37 10.93
C GLN A 164 6.01 0.10 10.51
N SER A 165 5.25 -0.71 9.76
CA SER A 165 3.88 -0.38 9.34
C SER A 165 2.98 -1.62 9.46
N PRO A 166 2.29 -1.79 10.61
CA PRO A 166 1.44 -2.94 10.89
C PRO A 166 0.27 -3.13 9.90
N ALA A 167 -0.09 -2.09 9.15
CA ALA A 167 -1.15 -2.12 8.16
C ALA A 167 -0.72 -2.67 6.79
N ALA A 168 0.51 -2.39 6.36
CA ALA A 168 1.02 -2.84 5.06
C ALA A 168 1.29 -4.34 5.02
N SER A 169 1.92 -4.87 6.07
CA SER A 169 2.32 -6.27 6.13
C SER A 169 1.15 -7.24 5.89
N PRO A 170 -0.01 -7.12 6.58
CA PRO A 170 -1.16 -8.00 6.35
C PRO A 170 -1.72 -7.94 4.93
N ILE A 171 -1.83 -6.74 4.35
CA ILE A 171 -2.36 -6.52 3.00
C ILE A 171 -1.48 -7.25 1.98
N ILE A 172 -0.18 -6.98 2.05
CA ILE A 172 0.85 -7.60 1.22
C ILE A 172 0.87 -9.14 1.39
N ILE A 173 0.81 -9.63 2.62
CA ILE A 173 0.86 -11.06 2.93
C ILE A 173 -0.39 -11.78 2.39
N SER A 174 -1.56 -11.14 2.48
CA SER A 174 -2.82 -11.69 1.96
C SER A 174 -2.81 -11.81 0.43
N ALA A 175 -2.21 -10.83 -0.26
CA ALA A 175 -2.03 -10.80 -1.72
C ALA A 175 -1.32 -12.02 -2.29
N ALA A 176 -0.25 -12.43 -1.60
CA ALA A 176 0.63 -13.51 -2.01
C ALA A 176 -0.01 -14.90 -1.88
N GLY A 177 -1.11 -15.00 -1.12
CA GLY A 177 -1.82 -16.25 -0.87
C GLY A 177 -2.67 -16.75 -2.04
N GLY A 178 -2.89 -15.94 -3.08
CA GLY A 178 -3.68 -16.33 -4.26
C GLY A 178 -5.12 -16.73 -3.93
N GLY A 179 -5.69 -16.22 -2.84
CA GLY A 179 -6.97 -16.67 -2.33
C GLY A 179 -7.84 -15.53 -1.86
N ASP A 180 -8.28 -14.69 -2.80
CA ASP A 180 -9.64 -14.17 -2.70
C ASP A 180 -10.52 -15.29 -3.25
N ARG A 181 -10.95 -16.19 -2.35
CA ARG A 181 -12.00 -17.15 -2.73
C ARG A 181 -13.27 -16.32 -2.84
N ARG A 182 -13.79 -16.32 -4.07
CA ARG A 182 -15.11 -15.89 -4.53
C ARG A 182 -16.17 -15.80 -3.43
#